data_AF-A0A9N9WBT7-F1
#
_entry.id   AF-A0A9N9WBT7-F1
#
_cell.length_a   1.000
_cell.length_b   1.000
_cell.length_c   1.000
_cell.angle_alpha   90.00
_cell.angle_beta   90.00
_cell.angle_gamma   90.00
#
_symmetry.space_group_name_H-M   'P 1'
#
loop_
_entity.id
_entity.type
_entity.pdbx_description
1 polymer ?
#
loop_
_entity_poly.entity_id
_entity_poly.type
_entity_poly.pdbx_seq_one_letter_code
_entity_poly.pdbx_strand_id
1 'polypeptide(L)'
;MVLFPEGGFLHKRREVSQRFAEKNNLPKLEYVSLPRVGALKVIMEEIGPQRSSVAGSSKETANKDRNFNQSIDNKIIDYKIGDSVEWILDVTIAYSERIPLHLQDVVCGIRPPCTTHLHYRLYPSSEVPVDSEGMTNWLYDRFIEKDKMLEEFYRTGKFPAGSTTNVTRRVRQDNLRYLILHMFFMASTFVQYQMFTSLLSYFW
;
A
#
# COMPACT_ATOMS: atom_id res chain seq x y z
N MET A 1 5.37 4.19 5.06
CA MET A 1 4.95 3.66 3.73
C MET A 1 4.63 2.18 3.86
N VAL A 2 3.68 1.63 3.08
CA VAL A 2 3.36 0.18 3.11
C VAL A 2 3.73 -0.46 1.78
N LEU A 3 4.54 -1.50 1.81
CA LEU A 3 4.76 -2.40 0.69
C LEU A 3 3.80 -3.58 0.82
N PHE A 4 2.93 -3.69 -0.17
CA PHE A 4 1.93 -4.74 -0.21
C PHE A 4 2.01 -5.39 -1.59
N PRO A 5 2.09 -6.72 -1.69
CA PRO A 5 2.04 -7.43 -2.96
C PRO A 5 0.64 -7.33 -3.53
N GLU A 6 0.36 -6.15 -4.07
CA GLU A 6 -0.63 -5.76 -5.07
C GLU A 6 -2.10 -6.18 -4.88
N GLY A 7 -2.47 -7.02 -3.90
CA GLY A 7 -3.84 -7.26 -3.45
C GLY A 7 -4.76 -7.96 -4.45
N GLY A 8 -5.41 -9.05 -4.02
CA GLY A 8 -6.69 -9.60 -4.52
C GLY A 8 -6.79 -10.12 -5.97
N PHE A 9 -6.00 -9.60 -6.91
CA PHE A 9 -6.14 -9.82 -8.35
C PHE A 9 -4.87 -10.39 -8.98
N LEU A 10 -4.10 -11.18 -8.23
CA LEU A 10 -2.92 -11.88 -8.79
C LEU A 10 -3.30 -12.64 -10.06
N HIS A 11 -4.45 -13.33 -10.08
CA HIS A 11 -4.94 -14.04 -11.26
C HIS A 11 -5.07 -13.15 -12.52
N LYS A 12 -5.41 -11.86 -12.36
CA LYS A 12 -5.53 -10.91 -13.49
C LYS A 12 -4.19 -10.35 -13.94
N ARG A 13 -3.21 -10.26 -13.04
CA ARG A 13 -1.92 -9.60 -13.30
C ARG A 13 -0.77 -10.57 -13.56
N ARG A 14 -0.92 -11.85 -13.23
CA ARG A 14 0.14 -12.85 -13.36
C ARG A 14 0.68 -12.93 -14.78
N GLU A 15 -0.18 -13.05 -15.78
CA GLU A 15 0.24 -13.16 -17.18
C GLU A 15 1.01 -11.91 -17.66
N VAL A 16 0.51 -10.72 -17.35
CA VAL A 16 1.17 -9.45 -17.71
C VAL A 16 2.51 -9.31 -16.99
N SER A 17 2.56 -9.69 -15.70
CA SER A 17 3.79 -9.69 -14.92
C SER A 17 4.83 -10.67 -15.48
N GLN A 18 4.41 -11.86 -15.91
CA GLN A 18 5.30 -12.86 -16.50
C GLN A 18 5.87 -12.40 -17.85
N ARG A 19 5.05 -11.82 -18.72
CA ARG A 19 5.52 -11.21 -19.98
C ARG A 19 6.51 -10.09 -19.74
N PHE A 20 6.26 -9.25 -18.73
CA PHE A 20 7.21 -8.21 -18.33
C PHE A 20 8.52 -8.82 -17.80
N ALA A 21 8.45 -9.89 -17.01
CA ALA A 21 9.61 -10.57 -16.48
C ALA A 21 10.50 -11.13 -17.60
N GLU A 22 9.89 -11.84 -18.56
CA GLU A 22 10.57 -12.39 -19.74
C GLU A 22 11.28 -11.31 -20.57
N LYS A 23 10.57 -10.21 -20.86
CA LYS A 23 11.13 -9.11 -21.67
C LYS A 23 12.34 -8.44 -21.02
N ASN A 24 12.40 -8.42 -19.68
CA ASN A 24 13.44 -7.73 -18.92
C ASN A 24 14.45 -8.70 -18.26
N ASN A 25 14.42 -9.99 -18.61
CA ASN A 25 15.27 -11.03 -18.00
C ASN A 25 15.17 -11.10 -16.46
N LEU A 26 13.97 -10.90 -15.92
CA LEU A 26 13.66 -10.99 -14.50
C LEU A 26 13.08 -12.37 -14.15
N PRO A 27 13.20 -12.83 -12.89
CA PRO A 27 12.59 -14.09 -12.47
C PRO A 27 11.07 -14.05 -12.59
N LYS A 28 10.48 -15.16 -13.05
CA LYS A 28 9.04 -15.36 -13.06
C LYS A 28 8.58 -15.69 -11.64
N LEU A 29 7.72 -14.84 -11.09
CA LEU A 29 7.12 -15.00 -9.77
C LEU A 29 5.74 -15.67 -9.91
N GLU A 30 5.41 -16.57 -8.98
CA GLU A 30 4.18 -17.38 -9.05
C GLU A 30 3.10 -16.89 -8.07
N TYR A 31 3.51 -16.48 -6.87
CA TYR A 31 2.65 -16.09 -5.76
C TYR A 31 2.49 -14.59 -5.60
N VAL A 32 3.30 -13.78 -6.30
CA VAL A 32 3.18 -12.32 -6.37
C VAL A 32 3.39 -11.81 -7.79
N SER A 33 2.89 -10.62 -8.10
CA SER A 33 3.23 -9.89 -9.33
C SER A 33 4.47 -9.02 -9.10
N LEU A 34 5.29 -8.83 -10.14
CA LEU A 34 6.39 -7.87 -10.12
C LEU A 34 5.84 -6.46 -9.83
N PRO A 35 6.46 -5.72 -8.90
CA PRO A 35 5.96 -4.43 -8.48
C PRO A 35 6.22 -3.34 -9.52
N ARG A 36 5.35 -2.34 -9.54
CA ARG A 36 5.61 -1.07 -10.24
C ARG A 36 6.45 -0.16 -9.34
N VAL A 37 7.51 0.42 -9.89
CA VAL A 37 8.48 1.24 -9.12
C VAL A 37 8.08 2.72 -8.99
N GLY A 38 7.21 3.22 -9.86
CA GLY A 38 6.94 4.66 -9.97
C GLY A 38 6.45 5.31 -8.68
N ALA A 39 5.52 4.65 -7.97
CA ALA A 39 4.99 5.18 -6.72
C ALA A 39 6.05 5.24 -5.61
N LEU A 40 6.90 4.21 -5.50
CA LEU A 40 8.00 4.19 -4.53
C LEU A 40 8.96 5.36 -4.78
N LYS A 41 9.32 5.57 -6.05
CA LYS A 41 10.21 6.65 -6.45
C LYS A 41 9.68 8.03 -6.06
N VAL A 42 8.44 8.34 -6.43
CA VAL A 42 7.81 9.63 -6.09
C VAL A 42 7.74 9.82 -4.57
N ILE A 43 7.38 8.78 -3.82
CA ILE A 43 7.32 8.86 -2.34
C ILE A 43 8.70 9.13 -1.75
N MET A 44 9.76 8.47 -2.22
CA MET A 44 11.10 8.68 -1.69
C MET A 44 11.71 10.03 -2.09
N GLU A 45 11.37 10.54 -3.27
CA GLU A 45 11.76 11.89 -3.70
C GLU A 45 11.05 12.98 -2.87
N GLU A 46 9.76 12.78 -2.60
CA GLU A 46 8.94 13.79 -1.91
C GLU A 46 9.01 13.71 -0.39
N ILE A 47 9.21 12.55 0.22
CA ILE A 47 9.18 12.43 1.69
C ILE A 47 10.19 11.39 2.20
N GLY A 48 11.18 11.01 1.40
CA GLY A 48 12.25 10.13 1.84
C GLY A 48 13.25 10.82 2.79
N PRO A 49 14.10 10.04 3.48
CA PRO A 49 15.03 10.54 4.49
C PRO A 49 16.16 11.43 3.94
N GLN A 50 16.36 11.48 2.63
CA GLN A 50 17.54 12.07 1.96
C GLN A 50 17.24 13.41 1.22
N ARG A 51 16.15 14.10 1.56
CA ARG A 51 15.71 15.33 0.85
C ARG A 51 16.71 16.50 0.90
N SER A 52 17.63 16.52 1.87
CA SER A 52 18.57 17.62 2.09
C SER A 52 19.83 17.59 1.20
N SER A 53 20.14 16.49 0.52
CA SER A 53 21.38 16.36 -0.28
C SER A 53 21.21 16.72 -1.77
N VAL A 54 19.99 16.66 -2.30
CA VAL A 54 19.74 16.83 -3.75
C VAL A 54 19.70 18.31 -4.17
N ALA A 55 19.51 19.26 -3.24
CA ALA A 55 19.53 20.69 -3.56
C ALA A 55 20.93 21.25 -3.89
N GLY A 56 22.01 20.46 -3.68
CA GLY A 56 23.39 20.93 -3.82
C GLY A 56 24.18 20.42 -5.04
N SER A 57 23.66 19.47 -5.85
CA SER A 57 24.53 18.73 -6.79
C SER A 57 24.01 18.55 -8.22
N SER A 58 23.11 19.42 -8.70
CA SER A 58 22.66 19.33 -10.10
C SER A 58 22.35 20.68 -10.73
N LYS A 59 23.35 21.59 -10.77
CA LYS A 59 23.43 22.66 -11.77
C LYS A 59 24.87 22.99 -12.15
N GLU A 60 25.56 22.04 -12.78
CA GLU A 60 26.60 22.38 -13.76
C GLU A 60 26.21 21.74 -15.08
N THR A 61 25.58 22.55 -15.93
CA THR A 61 25.71 22.62 -17.40
C THR A 61 24.44 23.26 -17.96
N ALA A 62 24.48 24.57 -18.24
CA ALA A 62 23.86 25.23 -19.39
C ALA A 62 23.81 26.74 -19.15
N ASN A 63 24.73 27.43 -19.83
CA ASN A 63 24.72 28.86 -20.04
C ASN A 63 23.41 29.27 -20.75
N LYS A 64 22.55 30.08 -20.12
CA LYS A 64 21.65 30.99 -20.84
C LYS A 64 21.16 32.11 -19.94
N ASP A 65 21.51 33.32 -20.34
CA ASP A 65 20.99 34.58 -19.83
C ASP A 65 19.47 34.55 -19.69
N ARG A 66 18.98 35.02 -18.54
CA ARG A 66 17.78 35.86 -18.41
C ARG A 66 17.63 36.33 -16.97
N ASN A 67 17.79 37.64 -16.80
CA ASN A 67 17.31 38.39 -15.65
C ASN A 67 15.82 38.14 -15.46
N PHE A 68 15.44 37.57 -14.33
CA PHE A 68 14.11 37.74 -13.78
C PHE A 68 14.23 37.86 -12.26
N ASN A 69 14.01 39.08 -11.78
CA ASN A 69 13.85 39.38 -10.38
C ASN A 69 12.60 38.63 -9.88
N GLN A 70 12.80 37.49 -9.26
CA GLN A 70 11.82 36.94 -8.36
C GLN A 70 12.54 36.72 -7.03
N SER A 71 12.22 37.61 -6.09
CA SER A 71 12.50 37.49 -4.67
C SER A 71 12.35 36.03 -4.25
N ILE A 72 13.48 35.39 -3.98
CA ILE A 72 13.52 34.11 -3.29
C ILE A 72 13.08 34.43 -1.87
N ASP A 73 11.76 34.36 -1.64
CA ASP A 73 11.26 34.06 -0.31
C ASP A 73 11.91 32.74 0.08
N ASN A 74 12.95 32.83 0.91
CA ASN A 74 13.46 31.74 1.69
C ASN A 74 12.29 31.25 2.55
N LYS A 75 11.47 30.36 1.98
CA LYS A 75 10.45 29.63 2.70
C LYS A 75 11.23 28.75 3.67
N ILE A 76 11.44 29.26 4.88
CA ILE A 76 11.89 28.49 6.03
C ILE A 76 10.86 27.37 6.17
N ILE A 77 11.20 26.18 5.66
CA ILE A 77 10.38 24.99 5.83
C ILE A 77 10.66 24.52 7.26
N ASP A 78 9.81 24.98 8.16
CA ASP A 78 9.74 24.54 9.55
C ASP A 78 9.31 23.06 9.55
N TYR A 79 10.28 22.14 9.51
CA TYR A 79 10.02 20.69 9.47
C TYR A 79 9.42 20.26 10.81
N LYS A 80 8.17 19.81 10.79
CA LYS A 80 7.56 19.16 11.96
C LYS A 80 7.94 17.67 11.94
N ILE A 81 8.10 17.10 13.14
CA ILE A 81 8.14 15.63 13.32
C ILE A 81 6.90 15.04 12.63
N GLY A 82 7.10 14.30 11.53
CA GLY A 82 6.02 13.77 10.68
C GLY A 82 6.11 14.08 9.19
N ASP A 83 7.06 14.92 8.76
CA ASP A 83 7.17 15.35 7.35
C ASP A 83 7.99 14.37 6.45
N SER A 84 8.63 13.35 7.04
CA SER A 84 9.40 12.33 6.32
C SER A 84 8.99 10.91 6.69
N VAL A 85 9.07 9.99 5.72
CA VAL A 85 8.88 8.56 5.93
C VAL A 85 10.12 7.98 6.59
N GLU A 86 9.98 7.54 7.83
CA GLU A 86 11.06 6.85 8.57
C GLU A 86 11.05 5.34 8.33
N TRP A 87 9.87 4.75 8.14
CA TRP A 87 9.69 3.30 8.09
C TRP A 87 8.85 2.84 6.90
N ILE A 88 9.27 1.69 6.38
CA ILE A 88 8.60 0.94 5.34
C ILE A 88 8.06 -0.33 5.97
N LEU A 89 6.74 -0.39 6.10
CA LEU A 89 6.02 -1.56 6.55
C LEU A 89 5.81 -2.50 5.37
N ASP A 90 6.53 -3.60 5.37
CA ASP A 90 6.42 -4.61 4.34
C ASP A 90 5.51 -5.76 4.80
N VAL A 91 4.40 -5.98 4.11
CA VAL A 91 3.33 -6.91 4.51
C VAL A 91 3.19 -8.03 3.48
N THR A 92 3.11 -9.26 3.96
CA THR A 92 2.82 -10.46 3.17
C THR A 92 1.60 -11.15 3.75
N ILE A 93 0.60 -11.44 2.92
CA ILE A 93 -0.64 -12.07 3.34
C ILE A 93 -0.75 -13.43 2.66
N ALA A 94 -0.90 -14.47 3.46
CA ALA A 94 -1.24 -15.80 2.96
C ALA A 94 -2.66 -16.19 3.37
N TYR A 95 -3.38 -16.81 2.44
CA TYR A 95 -4.74 -17.30 2.64
C TYR A 95 -4.71 -18.81 2.71
N SER A 96 -5.44 -19.39 3.67
CA SER A 96 -5.70 -20.83 3.66
C SER A 96 -6.25 -21.26 2.30
N GLU A 97 -5.77 -22.39 1.79
CA GLU A 97 -6.20 -22.97 0.49
C GLU A 97 -5.94 -22.08 -0.75
N ARG A 98 -5.14 -21.00 -0.61
CA ARG A 98 -4.83 -20.04 -1.70
C ARG A 98 -6.05 -19.28 -2.21
N ILE A 99 -7.15 -19.26 -1.46
CA ILE A 99 -8.38 -18.54 -1.83
C ILE A 99 -8.38 -17.18 -1.15
N PRO A 100 -8.16 -16.07 -1.88
CA PRO A 100 -8.20 -14.73 -1.30
C PRO A 100 -9.62 -14.36 -0.87
N LEU A 101 -9.72 -13.47 0.11
CA LEU A 101 -11.01 -12.92 0.55
C LEU A 101 -11.61 -12.03 -0.54
N HIS A 102 -12.80 -12.36 -1.00
CA HIS A 102 -13.57 -11.50 -1.88
C HIS A 102 -14.14 -10.31 -1.10
N LEU A 103 -14.14 -9.13 -1.73
CA LEU A 103 -14.66 -7.91 -1.10
C LEU A 103 -16.14 -8.06 -0.71
N GLN A 104 -16.94 -8.72 -1.55
CA GLN A 104 -18.34 -8.99 -1.26
C GLN A 104 -18.51 -9.84 0.01
N ASP A 105 -17.72 -10.90 0.15
CA ASP A 105 -17.75 -11.76 1.34
C ASP A 105 -17.33 -11.01 2.60
N VAL A 106 -16.34 -10.12 2.49
CA VAL A 106 -15.89 -9.27 3.59
C VAL A 106 -16.97 -8.25 3.97
N VAL A 107 -17.63 -7.61 3.01
CA VAL A 107 -18.65 -6.59 3.28
C VAL A 107 -19.95 -7.21 3.79
N CYS A 108 -20.43 -8.29 3.16
CA CYS A 108 -21.68 -8.93 3.51
C CYS A 108 -21.56 -9.90 4.70
N GLY A 109 -20.34 -10.35 5.03
CA GLY A 109 -20.09 -11.34 6.09
C GLY A 109 -20.65 -12.73 5.79
N ILE A 110 -20.95 -13.01 4.52
CA ILE A 110 -21.51 -14.29 4.05
C ILE A 110 -20.35 -15.19 3.63
N ARG A 111 -19.63 -15.76 4.60
CA ARG A 111 -18.53 -16.70 4.32
C ARG A 111 -18.28 -17.66 5.49
N PRO A 112 -17.76 -18.86 5.21
CA PRO A 112 -17.27 -19.74 6.26
C PRO A 112 -16.10 -19.08 7.03
N PRO A 113 -15.87 -19.49 8.29
CA PRO A 113 -14.68 -19.09 9.03
C PRO A 113 -13.42 -19.44 8.23
N CYS A 114 -12.49 -18.50 8.13
CA CYS A 114 -11.19 -18.76 7.51
C CYS A 114 -10.07 -18.16 8.36
N THR A 115 -8.86 -18.64 8.12
CA THR A 115 -7.65 -18.09 8.72
C THR A 115 -6.88 -17.32 7.67
N THR A 116 -6.44 -16.11 8.03
CA THR A 116 -5.54 -15.29 7.21
C THR A 116 -4.26 -15.11 7.99
N HIS A 117 -3.14 -15.43 7.36
CA HIS A 117 -1.82 -15.31 7.98
C HIS A 117 -1.17 -14.02 7.48
N LEU A 118 -0.82 -13.15 8.43
CA LEU A 118 -0.16 -11.89 8.15
C LEU A 118 1.29 -11.98 8.62
N HIS A 119 2.24 -11.85 7.70
CA HIS A 119 3.64 -11.62 8.01
C HIS A 119 3.96 -10.15 7.72
N TYR A 120 4.63 -9.48 8.64
CA TYR A 120 5.07 -8.10 8.43
C TYR A 120 6.49 -7.90 8.94
N ARG A 121 7.22 -7.01 8.29
CA ARG A 121 8.57 -6.57 8.67
C ARG A 121 8.70 -5.07 8.44
N LEU A 122 9.60 -4.44 9.19
CA LEU A 122 9.88 -3.01 9.09
C LEU A 122 11.28 -2.82 8.54
N TYR A 123 11.39 -1.95 7.54
CA TYR A 123 12.66 -1.46 7.03
C TYR A 123 12.79 0.03 7.33
N PRO A 124 13.91 0.51 7.88
CA PRO A 124 14.25 1.91 7.86
C PRO A 124 14.23 2.43 6.43
N SER A 125 13.63 3.61 6.20
CA SER A 125 13.59 4.21 4.87
C SER A 125 14.98 4.55 4.33
N SER A 126 15.96 4.71 5.21
CA SER A 126 17.37 4.92 4.87
C SER A 126 18.02 3.71 4.18
N GLU A 127 17.42 2.52 4.26
CA GLU A 127 17.91 1.33 3.56
C GLU A 127 17.53 1.31 2.07
N VAL A 128 16.60 2.17 1.64
CA VAL A 128 16.22 2.25 0.23
C VAL A 128 17.27 3.06 -0.51
N PRO A 129 17.90 2.49 -1.57
CA PRO A 129 18.88 3.23 -2.36
C PRO A 129 18.27 4.49 -2.98
N VAL A 130 19.08 5.55 -3.07
CA VAL A 130 18.66 6.85 -3.63
C VAL A 130 18.63 6.80 -5.16
N ASP A 131 19.50 5.98 -5.76
CA ASP A 131 19.58 5.82 -7.20
C ASP A 131 18.39 5.00 -7.75
N SER A 132 17.93 5.37 -8.94
CA SER A 132 16.70 4.80 -9.52
C SER A 132 16.81 3.30 -9.79
N GLU A 133 18.00 2.80 -10.10
CA GLU A 133 18.25 1.38 -10.39
C GLU A 133 18.31 0.56 -9.10
N GLY A 134 19.09 1.00 -8.12
CA GLY A 134 19.20 0.41 -6.79
C GLY A 134 17.86 0.37 -6.07
N MET A 135 17.05 1.43 -6.16
CA MET A 135 15.71 1.45 -5.60
C MET A 135 14.79 0.41 -6.26
N THR A 136 14.90 0.27 -7.59
CA THR A 136 14.15 -0.72 -8.37
C THR A 136 14.55 -2.14 -7.96
N ASN A 137 15.86 -2.42 -7.91
CA ASN A 137 16.39 -3.72 -7.52
C ASN A 137 16.03 -4.07 -6.08
N TRP A 138 16.16 -3.11 -5.15
CA TRP A 138 15.75 -3.28 -3.76
C TRP A 138 14.27 -3.68 -3.67
N LEU A 139 13.40 -3.02 -4.44
CA LEU A 139 11.97 -3.36 -4.46
C LEU A 139 11.71 -4.75 -5.07
N TYR A 140 12.40 -5.11 -6.15
CA TYR A 140 12.31 -6.43 -6.76
C TYR A 140 12.76 -7.53 -5.81
N ASP A 141 13.87 -7.35 -5.09
CA ASP A 141 14.38 -8.30 -4.11
C ASP A 141 13.35 -8.59 -3.03
N ARG A 142 12.67 -7.54 -2.51
CA ARG A 142 11.60 -7.73 -1.52
C ARG A 142 10.45 -8.58 -2.08
N PHE A 143 10.11 -8.44 -3.36
CA PHE A 143 9.05 -9.24 -3.99
C PHE A 143 9.48 -10.67 -4.32
N ILE A 144 10.74 -10.88 -4.69
CA ILE A 144 11.31 -12.22 -4.86
C ILE A 144 11.33 -12.98 -3.52
N GLU A 145 11.71 -12.30 -2.44
CA GLU A 145 11.65 -12.86 -1.08
C GLU A 145 10.22 -13.22 -0.66
N LYS A 146 9.24 -12.37 -0.98
CA LYS A 146 7.82 -12.65 -0.73
C LYS A 146 7.33 -13.88 -1.46
N ASP A 147 7.74 -14.05 -2.72
CA ASP A 147 7.36 -15.20 -3.53
C ASP A 147 7.83 -16.51 -2.88
N LYS A 148 9.13 -16.58 -2.54
CA LYS A 148 9.72 -17.72 -1.80
C LYS A 148 9.08 -17.95 -0.45
N MET A 149 8.76 -16.87 0.27
CA MET A 149 8.10 -16.94 1.58
C MET A 149 6.69 -17.52 1.47
N LEU A 150 5.93 -17.15 0.44
CA LEU A 150 4.61 -17.70 0.17
C LEU A 150 4.70 -19.15 -0.30
N GLU A 151 5.69 -19.49 -1.13
CA GLU A 151 5.98 -20.87 -1.52
C GLU A 151 6.16 -21.76 -0.29
N GLU A 152 7.04 -21.35 0.62
CA GLU A 152 7.34 -22.08 1.85
C GLU A 152 6.12 -22.16 2.77
N PHE A 153 5.35 -21.08 2.87
CA PHE A 153 4.10 -21.08 3.63
C PHE A 153 3.10 -22.08 3.06
N TYR A 154 2.92 -22.14 1.74
CA TYR A 154 1.97 -23.08 1.14
C TYR A 154 2.47 -24.54 1.17
N ARG A 155 3.78 -24.74 1.32
CA ARG A 155 4.39 -26.07 1.49
C ARG A 155 4.30 -26.58 2.93
N THR A 156 4.50 -25.71 3.93
CA THR A 156 4.69 -26.09 5.34
C THR A 156 3.59 -25.62 6.29
N GLY A 157 2.74 -24.68 5.84
CA GLY A 157 1.73 -24.00 6.66
C GLY A 157 2.29 -22.93 7.59
N LYS A 158 3.59 -22.59 7.49
CA LYS A 158 4.25 -21.63 8.39
C LYS A 158 5.08 -20.63 7.60
N PHE A 159 5.05 -19.38 8.04
CA PHE A 159 6.00 -18.37 7.57
C PHE A 159 7.39 -18.66 8.17
N PRO A 160 8.48 -18.22 7.52
CA PRO A 160 9.83 -18.30 8.07
C PRO A 160 9.86 -17.68 9.47
N ALA A 161 10.41 -18.42 10.44
CA ALA A 161 10.44 -17.99 11.82
C ALA A 161 11.39 -16.81 12.01
N GLY A 162 10.84 -15.61 12.13
CA GLY A 162 11.50 -14.49 12.82
C GLY A 162 11.26 -14.59 14.33
N SER A 163 12.06 -13.89 15.14
CA SER A 163 12.03 -13.91 16.61
C SER A 163 10.74 -13.40 17.30
N THR A 164 9.62 -13.31 16.59
CA THR A 164 8.39 -12.67 17.06
C THR A 164 7.28 -13.66 17.43
N THR A 165 6.51 -13.27 18.42
CA THR A 165 5.35 -14.00 18.95
C THR A 165 4.24 -14.11 17.92
N ASN A 166 3.72 -15.31 17.68
CA ASN A 166 2.52 -15.53 16.88
C ASN A 166 1.30 -14.94 17.59
N VAL A 167 0.83 -13.78 17.15
CA VAL A 167 -0.41 -13.16 17.66
C VAL A 167 -1.59 -13.68 16.83
N THR A 168 -2.50 -14.40 17.48
CA THR A 168 -3.76 -14.81 16.84
C THR A 168 -4.88 -13.88 17.31
N ARG A 169 -5.47 -13.15 16.35
CA ARG A 169 -6.64 -12.29 16.60
C ARG A 169 -7.86 -12.85 15.90
N ARG A 170 -8.88 -13.24 16.67
CA ARG A 170 -10.18 -13.63 16.12
C ARG A 170 -10.95 -12.38 15.69
N VAL A 171 -11.25 -12.28 14.40
CA VAL A 171 -12.14 -11.24 13.87
C VAL A 171 -13.54 -11.85 13.71
N ARG A 172 -14.54 -11.25 14.38
CA ARG A 172 -15.94 -11.65 14.28
C ARG A 172 -16.75 -10.48 13.76
N GLN A 173 -17.56 -10.72 12.74
CA GLN A 173 -18.56 -9.76 12.28
C GLN A 173 -19.83 -9.95 13.11
N ASP A 174 -20.31 -8.85 13.69
CA ASP A 174 -21.52 -8.81 14.48
C ASP A 174 -22.68 -8.33 13.59
N ASN A 175 -23.34 -9.30 12.94
CA ASN A 175 -24.41 -9.02 11.98
C ASN A 175 -25.59 -8.26 12.62
N LEU A 176 -25.88 -8.50 13.89
CA LEU A 176 -26.97 -7.81 14.60
C LEU A 176 -26.59 -6.34 14.80
N ARG A 177 -25.37 -6.08 15.26
CA ARG A 177 -24.88 -4.70 15.39
C ARG A 177 -24.87 -3.96 14.06
N TYR A 178 -24.45 -4.62 12.97
CA TYR A 178 -24.49 -4.01 11.63
C TYR A 178 -25.92 -3.72 11.20
N LEU A 179 -26.85 -4.65 11.39
CA LEU A 179 -28.26 -4.45 11.08
C LEU A 179 -28.84 -3.24 11.82
N ILE A 180 -28.61 -3.16 13.14
CA ILE A 180 -29.08 -2.03 13.97
C ILE A 180 -28.52 -0.70 13.45
N LEU A 181 -27.21 -0.65 13.17
CA LEU A 181 -26.54 0.55 12.67
C LEU A 181 -27.10 1.00 11.32
N HIS A 182 -27.28 0.06 10.38
CA HIS A 182 -27.85 0.37 9.07
C HIS A 182 -29.30 0.82 9.15
N MET A 183 -30.13 0.15 9.97
CA MET A 183 -31.52 0.56 10.20
C MET A 183 -31.60 1.96 10.80
N PHE A 184 -30.73 2.29 11.75
CA PHE A 184 -30.64 3.64 12.32
C PHE A 184 -30.34 4.70 11.26
N PHE A 185 -29.32 4.49 10.43
CA PHE A 185 -28.96 5.46 9.38
C PHE A 185 -30.03 5.56 8.28
N MET A 186 -30.64 4.44 7.87
CA MET A 186 -31.74 4.46 6.90
C MET A 186 -32.94 5.26 7.43
N ALA A 187 -33.32 5.04 8.70
CA ALA A 187 -34.40 5.79 9.33
C ALA A 187 -34.05 7.29 9.47
N SER A 188 -32.83 7.62 9.90
CA SER A 188 -32.35 9.00 10.01
C SER A 188 -32.38 9.72 8.66
N THR A 189 -31.87 9.10 7.61
CA THR A 189 -31.89 9.66 6.25
C THR A 189 -33.31 9.84 5.74
N PHE A 190 -34.21 8.87 6.01
CA PHE A 190 -35.62 8.99 5.65
C PHE A 190 -36.29 10.18 6.34
N VAL A 191 -36.05 10.38 7.64
CA VAL A 191 -36.57 11.54 8.38
C VAL A 191 -36.02 12.85 7.82
N GLN A 192 -34.72 12.94 7.57
CA GLN A 192 -34.10 14.12 6.97
C GLN A 192 -34.67 14.43 5.58
N TYR A 193 -34.88 13.40 4.76
CA TYR A 193 -35.51 13.52 3.45
C TYR A 193 -36.94 14.07 3.55
N GLN A 194 -37.77 13.53 4.47
CA GLN A 194 -39.14 14.01 4.69
C GLN A 194 -39.19 15.44 5.20
N MET A 195 -38.28 15.82 6.11
CA MET A 195 -38.20 17.22 6.56
C MET A 195 -37.80 18.15 5.42
N PHE A 196 -36.85 17.74 4.58
CA PHE A 196 -36.38 18.53 3.46
C PHE A 196 -37.46 18.70 2.37
N THR A 197 -38.19 17.64 2.02
CA THR A 197 -39.30 17.72 1.06
C THR A 197 -40.44 18.57 1.59
N SER A 198 -40.78 18.43 2.88
CA SER A 198 -41.78 19.26 3.55
C SER A 198 -41.35 20.73 3.53
N LEU A 199 -40.10 21.04 3.86
CA LEU A 199 -39.57 22.40 3.80
C LEU A 199 -39.62 22.98 2.38
N LEU A 200 -39.24 22.21 1.36
CA LEU A 200 -39.33 22.63 -0.04
C LEU A 200 -40.78 22.94 -0.47
N SER A 201 -41.75 22.17 0.02
CA SER A 201 -43.18 22.42 -0.26
C SER A 201 -43.73 23.69 0.38
N TYR A 202 -43.00 24.31 1.32
CA TYR A 202 -43.35 25.64 1.83
C TYR A 202 -42.79 26.78 0.97
N PHE A 203 -41.80 26.51 0.12
CA PHE A 203 -41.17 27.50 -0.76
C PHE A 203 -41.70 27.47 -2.21
N TRP A 204 -42.53 26.49 -2.56
CA TRP A 204 -43.20 26.34 -3.86
C TRP A 204 -44.69 26.06 -3.65
#